data_AF-A0A7X9PDR6-F1
#
_entry.id   AF-A0A7X9PDR6-F1
#
_cell.length_a   1.000
_cell.length_b   1.000
_cell.length_c   1.000
_cell.angle_alpha   90.00
_cell.angle_beta   90.00
_cell.angle_gamma   90.00
#
_symmetry.space_group_name_H-M   'P 1'
#
loop_
_entity.id
_entity.type
_entity.pdbx_description
1 polymer ?
#
loop_
_entity_poly.entity_id
_entity_poly.type
_entity_poly.pdbx_seq_one_letter_code
_entity_poly.pdbx_strand_id
1 'polypeptide(L)'
;MATGTGSSKNAWVQLYEARRVPSEQEVRSPGRPPGTVPRRKVGMTLSHGEMAEIEVWQKRFSELLHRSVSAGETVGILTRICSARFNRNIGEMKDFKALAQLVERLVNDDRK
;
A
#
# COMPACT_ATOMS: atom_id res chain seq x y z
N MET A 1 -1.05 -20.30 26.22
CA MET A 1 0.33 -19.75 26.29
C MET A 1 1.19 -20.54 25.32
N ALA A 2 1.30 -20.10 24.06
CA ALA A 2 2.17 -20.74 23.09
C ALA A 2 3.54 -20.04 23.12
N THR A 3 4.53 -20.80 23.56
CA THR A 3 5.93 -20.41 23.72
C THR A 3 6.54 -19.98 22.39
N GLY A 4 7.06 -18.74 22.34
CA GLY A 4 7.87 -18.26 21.23
C GLY A 4 9.17 -19.04 21.14
N THR A 5 9.29 -19.89 20.13
CA THR A 5 10.57 -20.44 19.70
C THR A 5 11.05 -19.60 18.51
N GLY A 6 12.24 -19.00 18.67
CA GLY A 6 12.86 -18.16 17.65
C GLY A 6 12.96 -18.91 16.33
N SER A 7 12.21 -18.44 15.33
CA SER A 7 12.10 -19.11 14.05
C SER A 7 13.26 -18.69 13.15
N SER A 8 14.31 -19.51 13.08
CA SER A 8 15.41 -19.41 12.10
C SER A 8 14.99 -19.75 10.66
N LYS A 9 13.69 -19.59 10.33
CA LYS A 9 13.16 -19.92 9.01
C LYS A 9 13.48 -18.81 8.01
N ASN A 10 13.90 -19.20 6.81
CA ASN A 10 14.15 -18.31 5.68
C ASN A 10 12.93 -17.41 5.42
N ALA A 11 13.14 -16.11 5.18
CA ALA A 11 12.10 -15.10 5.01
C ALA A 11 11.06 -15.50 3.94
N TRP A 12 11.48 -16.14 2.85
CA TRP A 12 10.56 -16.60 1.80
C TRP A 12 9.64 -17.75 2.26
N VAL A 13 10.16 -18.63 3.15
CA VAL A 13 9.39 -19.72 3.75
C VAL A 13 8.37 -19.16 4.73
N GLN A 14 8.74 -18.16 5.54
CA GLN A 14 7.81 -17.49 6.44
C GLN A 14 6.68 -16.79 5.66
N LEU A 15 6.99 -16.14 4.55
CA LEU A 15 6.00 -15.51 3.66
C LEU A 15 5.08 -16.54 3.00
N TYR A 16 5.63 -17.68 2.57
CA TYR A 16 4.85 -18.76 2.00
C TYR A 16 3.91 -19.40 3.03
N GLU A 17 4.40 -19.68 4.23
CA GLU A 17 3.60 -20.18 5.36
C GLU A 17 2.49 -19.19 5.73
N ALA A 18 2.80 -17.89 5.84
CA ALA A 18 1.84 -16.85 6.16
C ALA A 18 0.72 -16.70 5.10
N ARG A 19 1.02 -16.95 3.81
CA ARG A 19 0.01 -16.95 2.73
C ARG A 19 -0.88 -18.19 2.73
N ARG A 20 -0.44 -19.29 3.34
CA ARG A 20 -1.17 -20.57 3.35
C ARG A 20 -2.06 -20.77 4.56
N VAL A 21 -2.01 -19.92 5.58
CA VAL A 21 -2.95 -19.95 6.70
C VAL A 21 -4.35 -19.59 6.17
N PRO A 22 -5.30 -20.54 6.07
CA PRO A 22 -6.68 -20.20 5.78
C PRO A 22 -7.16 -19.31 6.92
N SER A 23 -7.67 -18.12 6.61
CA SER A 23 -8.24 -17.25 7.62
C SER A 23 -9.51 -17.90 8.16
N GLU A 24 -9.38 -18.75 9.18
CA GLU A 24 -10.53 -19.16 9.97
C GLU A 24 -11.16 -17.89 10.54
N GLN A 25 -12.38 -17.60 10.11
CA GLN A 25 -13.19 -16.59 10.76
C GLN A 25 -13.36 -17.03 12.20
N GLU A 26 -12.78 -16.29 13.12
CA GLU A 26 -13.02 -16.44 14.54
C GLU A 26 -14.48 -16.04 14.81
N VAL A 27 -15.39 -17.03 14.76
CA VAL A 27 -16.81 -16.86 15.06
C VAL A 27 -16.91 -16.58 16.56
N ARG A 28 -17.04 -15.31 16.93
CA ARG A 28 -17.14 -14.90 18.34
C ARG A 28 -18.50 -15.30 18.91
N SER A 29 -18.47 -15.72 20.18
CA SER A 29 -19.66 -16.14 20.94
C SER A 29 -20.75 -15.04 20.99
N PRO A 30 -22.03 -15.42 21.04
CA PRO A 30 -23.15 -14.47 21.02
C PRO A 30 -23.09 -13.50 22.21
N GLY A 31 -23.22 -12.19 21.97
CA GLY A 31 -23.34 -11.17 23.03
C GLY A 31 -22.28 -10.05 23.02
N ARG A 32 -21.24 -10.13 22.18
CA ARG A 32 -20.34 -8.98 21.97
C ARG A 32 -20.92 -8.09 20.87
N PRO A 33 -21.05 -6.76 21.07
CA PRO A 33 -21.52 -5.87 20.01
C PRO A 33 -20.65 -6.05 18.76
N PRO A 34 -21.26 -6.05 17.56
CA PRO A 34 -20.52 -6.22 16.32
C PRO A 34 -19.44 -5.14 16.24
N GLY A 35 -18.18 -5.57 16.16
CA GLY A 35 -17.06 -4.64 16.03
C GLY A 35 -17.26 -3.78 14.78
N THR A 36 -17.00 -2.48 14.93
CA THR A 36 -17.18 -1.46 13.88
C THR A 36 -16.43 -1.86 12.62
N VAL A 37 -17.17 -2.44 11.66
CA VAL A 37 -16.81 -2.73 10.27
C VAL A 37 -15.62 -3.69 10.08
N PRO A 38 -15.74 -4.71 9.22
CA PRO A 38 -14.58 -5.42 8.70
C PRO A 38 -13.70 -4.44 7.90
N ARG A 39 -12.69 -3.83 8.53
CA ARG A 39 -11.53 -3.34 7.80
C ARG A 39 -10.87 -4.59 7.24
N ARG A 40 -11.21 -5.02 6.01
CA ARG A 40 -10.38 -5.93 5.25
C ARG A 40 -9.02 -5.25 5.08
N LYS A 41 -8.13 -5.42 6.06
CA LYS A 41 -6.70 -5.19 5.90
C LYS A 41 -6.21 -6.33 5.02
N VAL A 42 -6.32 -6.16 3.72
CA VAL A 42 -5.55 -6.97 2.77
C VAL A 42 -4.09 -6.64 3.05
N GLY A 43 -3.38 -7.57 3.70
CA GLY A 43 -1.96 -7.42 4.00
C GLY A 43 -1.16 -7.45 2.72
N MET A 44 -1.02 -6.31 2.06
CA MET A 44 -0.10 -6.16 0.93
C MET A 44 1.30 -6.00 1.51
N THR A 45 2.17 -6.95 1.23
CA THR A 45 3.58 -6.87 1.64
C THR A 45 4.33 -6.01 0.63
N LEU A 46 4.88 -4.90 1.08
CA LEU A 46 5.81 -4.09 0.30
C LEU A 46 7.23 -4.66 0.46
N SER A 47 8.02 -4.59 -0.61
CA SER A 47 9.45 -4.84 -0.54
C SER A 47 10.17 -3.78 0.31
N HIS A 48 11.40 -4.08 0.73
CA HIS A 48 12.20 -3.13 1.51
C HIS A 48 12.47 -1.83 0.75
N GLY A 49 12.69 -1.91 -0.57
CA GLY A 49 12.89 -0.73 -1.43
C GLY A 49 11.64 0.14 -1.53
N GLU A 50 10.47 -0.46 -1.77
CA GLU A 50 9.20 0.27 -1.81
C GLU A 50 8.87 0.94 -0.47
N MET A 51 9.20 0.29 0.65
CA MET A 51 9.02 0.89 1.98
C MET A 51 9.93 2.11 2.17
N ALA A 52 11.21 2.01 1.78
CA ALA A 52 12.15 3.12 1.88
C ALA A 52 11.70 4.35 1.06
N GLU A 53 11.14 4.14 -0.13
CA GLU A 53 10.57 5.25 -0.92
C GLU A 53 9.36 5.89 -0.24
N ILE A 54 8.48 5.09 0.37
CA ILE A 54 7.33 5.61 1.12
C ILE A 54 7.77 6.41 2.33
N GLU A 55 8.81 5.98 3.05
CA GLU A 55 9.37 6.73 4.20
C GLU A 55 9.92 8.10 3.79
N VAL A 56 10.60 8.17 2.64
CA VAL A 56 11.08 9.44 2.07
C VAL A 56 9.90 10.38 1.78
N TRP A 57 8.84 9.87 1.16
CA TRP A 57 7.62 10.66 0.90
C TRP A 57 6.88 11.05 2.18
N GLN A 58 6.83 10.15 3.16
CA GLN A 58 6.21 10.40 4.45
C GLN A 58 6.89 11.56 5.17
N LYS A 59 8.23 11.62 5.15
CA LYS A 59 8.99 12.75 5.69
C LYS A 59 8.65 14.05 4.96
N ARG A 60 8.67 14.04 3.62
CA ARG A 60 8.33 15.22 2.80
C ARG A 60 6.92 15.75 3.09
N PHE A 61 5.92 14.87 3.15
CA PHE A 61 4.56 15.29 3.48
C PHE A 61 4.41 15.76 4.92
N SER A 62 5.15 15.16 5.86
CA SER A 62 5.12 15.60 7.25
C SER A 62 5.70 17.01 7.41
N GLU A 63 6.78 17.31 6.68
CA GLU A 63 7.38 18.65 6.61
C GLU A 63 6.41 19.66 5.97
N LEU A 64 5.80 19.32 4.84
CA LEU A 64 4.86 20.19 4.12
C LEU A 64 3.55 20.45 4.88
N LEU A 65 3.07 19.49 5.66
CA LEU A 65 1.80 19.58 6.40
C LEU A 65 1.98 20.00 7.87
N HIS A 66 3.23 20.20 8.32
CA HIS A 66 3.57 20.52 9.72
C HIS A 66 2.95 19.57 10.76
N ARG A 67 2.77 18.29 10.40
CA ARG A 67 2.26 17.25 11.29
C ARG A 67 2.82 15.89 10.88
N SER A 68 2.74 14.91 11.79
CA SER A 68 3.04 13.54 11.41
C SER A 68 2.01 13.01 10.40
N VAL A 69 2.53 12.37 9.35
CA VAL A 69 1.75 11.66 8.33
C VAL A 69 2.07 10.18 8.46
N SER A 70 1.04 9.32 8.45
CA SER A 70 1.21 7.87 8.48
C SER A 70 1.52 7.29 7.09
N ALA A 71 2.13 6.11 7.01
CA ALA A 71 2.37 5.43 5.75
C ALA A 71 1.09 5.25 4.89
N GLY A 72 -0.05 4.96 5.54
CA GLY A 72 -1.34 4.86 4.86
C GLY A 72 -1.84 6.19 4.28
N GLU A 73 -1.60 7.30 4.98
CA GLU A 73 -1.89 8.64 4.45
C GLU A 73 -0.94 9.00 3.30
N THR A 74 0.36 8.69 3.42
CA THR A 74 1.35 8.88 2.34
C THR A 74 0.90 8.18 1.07
N VAL A 75 0.55 6.89 1.16
CA VAL A 75 -0.01 6.14 0.03
C VAL A 75 -1.29 6.79 -0.48
N GLY A 76 -2.20 7.20 0.40
CA GLY A 76 -3.44 7.87 0.01
C GLY A 76 -3.23 9.21 -0.72
N ILE A 77 -2.20 9.98 -0.35
CA ILE A 77 -1.83 11.24 -1.04
C ILE A 77 -1.27 10.91 -2.42
N LEU A 78 -0.29 10.00 -2.49
CA LEU A 78 0.34 9.58 -3.74
C LEU A 78 -0.68 9.04 -4.74
N THR A 79 -1.58 8.15 -4.30
CA THR A 79 -2.65 7.59 -5.14
C THR A 79 -3.53 8.70 -5.72
N ARG A 80 -3.96 9.68 -4.91
CA ARG A 80 -4.79 10.79 -5.42
C ARG A 80 -4.05 11.64 -6.45
N ILE A 81 -2.76 11.93 -6.22
CA ILE A 81 -1.92 12.68 -7.18
C ILE A 81 -1.80 11.89 -8.49
N CYS A 82 -1.50 10.60 -8.42
CA CYS A 82 -1.37 9.73 -9.58
C CYS A 82 -2.69 9.61 -10.36
N SER A 83 -3.82 9.41 -9.67
CA SER A 83 -5.14 9.37 -10.30
C SER A 83 -5.49 10.69 -10.99
N ALA A 84 -5.23 11.83 -10.35
CA ALA A 84 -5.47 13.13 -10.96
C ALA A 84 -4.61 13.35 -12.21
N ARG A 85 -3.32 12.99 -12.15
CA ARG A 85 -2.40 13.07 -13.30
C ARG A 85 -2.79 12.13 -14.43
N PHE A 86 -3.18 10.90 -14.09
CA PHE A 86 -3.66 9.92 -15.07
C PHE A 86 -4.88 10.46 -15.83
N ASN A 87 -5.90 10.91 -15.10
CA ASN A 87 -7.13 11.43 -15.70
C ASN A 87 -6.87 12.67 -16.58
N ARG A 88 -5.89 13.50 -16.21
CA ARG A 88 -5.55 14.71 -16.96
C ARG A 88 -4.72 14.44 -18.22
N ASN A 89 -3.75 13.52 -18.16
CA ASN A 89 -2.72 13.41 -19.19
C ASN A 89 -2.95 12.27 -20.20
N ILE A 90 -3.71 11.25 -19.81
CA ILE A 90 -3.84 10.00 -20.56
C ILE A 90 -5.19 9.90 -21.30
N GLY A 91 -6.29 10.40 -20.73
CA GLY A 91 -7.61 10.29 -21.37
C GLY A 91 -8.01 8.83 -21.66
N GLU A 92 -8.92 8.60 -22.63
CA GLU A 92 -9.51 7.27 -22.87
C GLU A 92 -8.64 6.29 -23.69
N MET A 93 -7.62 6.72 -24.43
CA MET A 93 -6.75 5.76 -25.15
C MET A 93 -5.38 6.34 -25.44
N LYS A 94 -4.34 5.66 -24.93
CA LYS A 94 -2.98 5.70 -25.47
C LYS A 94 -2.35 4.31 -25.32
N ASP A 95 -2.11 3.65 -26.43
CA ASP A 95 -1.28 2.45 -26.49
C ASP A 95 0.17 2.82 -26.14
N PHE A 96 0.53 2.65 -24.87
CA PHE A 96 1.92 2.80 -24.42
C PHE A 96 2.69 1.52 -24.76
N LYS A 97 3.73 1.62 -25.57
CA LYS A 97 4.55 0.47 -25.97
C LYS A 97 5.63 0.13 -24.92
N ALA A 98 5.93 1.06 -24.00
CA ALA A 98 6.92 0.88 -22.95
C ALA A 98 6.56 1.63 -21.66
N LEU A 99 7.01 1.10 -20.51
CA LEU A 99 6.83 1.73 -19.19
C LEU A 99 7.38 3.16 -19.14
N ALA A 100 8.55 3.39 -19.75
CA ALA A 100 9.16 4.72 -19.79
C ALA A 100 8.25 5.78 -20.43
N GLN A 101 7.53 5.40 -21.51
CA GLN A 101 6.59 6.30 -22.19
C GLN A 101 5.39 6.64 -21.29
N LEU A 102 4.90 5.68 -20.51
CA LEU A 102 3.84 5.89 -19.54
C LEU A 102 4.29 6.85 -18.43
N VAL A 103 5.47 6.62 -17.86
CA VAL A 103 6.02 7.45 -16.79
C VAL A 103 6.25 8.88 -17.27
N GLU A 104 6.89 9.04 -18.43
CA GLU A 104 7.11 10.35 -19.04
C GLU A 104 5.79 11.10 -19.26
N ARG A 105 4.76 10.40 -19.75
CA ARG A 105 3.44 10.99 -19.95
C ARG A 105 2.74 11.41 -18.65
N LEU A 106 2.92 10.66 -17.57
CA LEU A 106 2.35 11.01 -16.25
C LEU A 106 3.11 12.16 -15.57
N VAL A 107 4.40 12.31 -15.86
CA VAL A 107 5.24 13.37 -15.30
C VAL A 107 5.01 14.71 -16.02
N ASN A 108 4.98 14.71 -17.34
CA ASN A 108 4.84 15.93 -18.15
C ASN A 108 3.45 16.56 -17.96
N ASP A 109 3.40 17.87 -17.67
CA ASP A 109 2.12 18.60 -17.62
C ASP A 109 1.80 19.08 -19.03
N ASP A 110 0.98 18.36 -19.79
CA ASP A 110 0.50 18.83 -21.10
C ASP A 110 -0.54 19.95 -20.89
N ARG A 111 -0.07 21.12 -20.46
CA ARG A 111 -0.79 22.38 -20.67
C ARG A 111 -0.43 22.87 -22.07
N LYS A 112 -1.21 22.46 -23.06
CA LYS A 112 -1.39 23.23 -24.28
C LYS A 112 -2.86 23.61 -24.38
#